data_AF-I9Q5Z2-F1
#
_entry.id   AF-I9Q5Z2-F1
#
_cell.length_a   1.000
_cell.length_b   1.000
_cell.length_c   1.000
_cell.angle_alpha   90.00
_cell.angle_beta   90.00
_cell.angle_gamma   90.00
#
_symmetry.space_group_name_H-M   'P 1'
#
loop_
_entity.id
_entity.type
_entity.pdbx_description
1 polymer ?
#
loop_
_entity_poly.entity_id
_entity_poly.type
_entity_poly.pdbx_seq_one_letter_code
_entity_poly.pdbx_strand_id
1 'polypeptide(L)'
;MGFFKSFFSGKQEKPETEKQKNDQKNFEIFKYDGMRAQRMGRPDYAIKCFTEALALQEDFETMSYLSQVYIQTNALSEAHELLERMAKQEPDHTSTFLTLANVCYLQEDYQAMADAAQKAIETEEGNAMAYYLLGRAKQGMDDGIMSIAHLTKAIVLKDDFTEARLLRAEALIKMQQYKEATEDIDAILSQDPDEEAALLLRGKVKEAAGQQEEAETDYRYVTELNPFNEQAFLCLGQLYIVQKKYPEAIALFDEAIELNPNFAQAYHERGRAKLLTGDTAGSAEDMKKGLELNPKEIQGISGQYDNQPRQTDVLGL
;
A
#
# COMPACT_ATOMS: atom_id res chain seq x y z
N MET A 1 75.65 -18.35 -10.23
CA MET A 1 74.54 -18.35 -11.21
C MET A 1 73.45 -19.24 -10.67
N GLY A 2 72.39 -18.65 -10.15
CA GLY A 2 71.24 -19.36 -9.61
C GLY A 2 70.07 -19.36 -10.59
N PHE A 3 69.08 -20.18 -10.22
CA PHE A 3 67.66 -20.12 -10.59
C PHE A 3 67.26 -20.54 -12.01
N PHE A 4 66.79 -21.79 -12.13
CA PHE A 4 65.50 -22.09 -12.75
C PHE A 4 64.85 -23.26 -11.98
N LYS A 5 63.88 -22.96 -11.12
CA LYS A 5 62.90 -23.92 -10.59
C LYS A 5 61.52 -23.50 -11.09
N SER A 6 60.99 -24.30 -12.01
CA SER A 6 59.59 -24.66 -12.23
C SER A 6 58.53 -23.77 -11.57
N PHE A 7 57.89 -22.91 -12.37
CA PHE A 7 56.55 -22.37 -12.10
C PHE A 7 55.50 -23.25 -12.79
N PHE A 8 55.03 -24.28 -12.09
CA PHE A 8 53.71 -24.88 -12.33
C PHE A 8 53.05 -25.03 -10.97
N SER A 9 52.47 -23.92 -10.48
CA SER A 9 51.47 -23.95 -9.43
C SER A 9 50.12 -23.97 -10.12
N GLY A 10 49.75 -25.14 -10.65
CA GLY A 10 48.35 -25.41 -10.97
C GLY A 10 47.60 -25.49 -9.66
N LYS A 11 46.66 -24.56 -9.42
CA LYS A 11 45.63 -24.76 -8.40
C LYS A 11 44.94 -26.09 -8.72
N GLN A 12 45.20 -27.12 -7.90
CA GLN A 12 44.44 -28.35 -7.95
C GLN A 12 43.03 -28.05 -7.44
N GLU A 13 42.07 -27.91 -8.34
CA GLU A 13 40.66 -28.09 -8.01
C GLU A 13 40.49 -29.51 -7.47
N LYS A 14 39.93 -29.61 -6.25
CA LYS A 14 39.58 -30.92 -5.70
C LYS A 14 38.46 -31.51 -6.56
N PRO A 15 38.54 -32.79 -6.98
CA PRO A 15 37.48 -33.40 -7.76
C PRO A 15 36.18 -33.41 -6.94
N GLU A 16 35.12 -32.82 -7.49
CA GLU A 16 33.77 -32.90 -6.91
C GLU A 16 33.33 -34.36 -6.77
N THR A 17 32.71 -34.65 -5.63
CA THR A 17 32.16 -35.98 -5.35
C THR A 17 30.95 -36.27 -6.26
N GLU A 18 30.69 -37.54 -6.58
CA GLU A 18 29.49 -37.92 -7.36
C GLU A 18 28.19 -37.39 -6.74
N LYS A 19 28.13 -37.31 -5.41
CA LYS A 19 27.01 -36.73 -4.67
C LYS A 19 26.83 -35.25 -5.01
N GLN A 20 27.89 -34.45 -4.96
CA GLN A 20 27.83 -33.01 -5.30
C GLN A 20 27.35 -32.77 -6.73
N LYS A 21 27.79 -33.59 -7.69
CA LYS A 21 27.33 -33.51 -9.08
C LYS A 21 25.85 -33.87 -9.23
N ASN A 22 25.37 -34.86 -8.48
CA ASN A 22 23.97 -35.23 -8.48
C ASN A 22 23.09 -34.15 -7.82
N ASP A 23 23.56 -33.57 -6.71
CA ASP A 23 22.86 -32.48 -6.01
C ASP A 23 22.76 -31.24 -6.93
N GLN A 24 23.85 -30.85 -7.60
CA GLN A 24 23.84 -29.76 -8.59
C GLN A 24 22.85 -30.03 -9.73
N LYS A 25 22.87 -31.24 -10.29
CA LYS A 25 21.97 -31.60 -11.38
C LYS A 25 20.50 -31.56 -10.94
N ASN A 26 20.20 -32.07 -9.75
CA ASN A 26 18.85 -32.06 -9.21
C ASN A 26 18.38 -30.63 -8.89
N PHE A 27 19.27 -29.77 -8.38
CA PHE A 27 19.00 -28.35 -8.19
C PHE A 27 18.53 -27.69 -9.49
N GLU A 28 19.29 -27.86 -10.58
CA GLU A 28 18.93 -27.26 -11.88
C GLU A 28 17.59 -27.79 -12.42
N ILE A 29 17.32 -29.09 -12.25
CA ILE A 29 16.03 -29.69 -12.64
C ILE A 29 14.89 -29.05 -11.88
N PHE A 30 15.00 -28.97 -10.55
CA PHE A 30 13.96 -28.39 -9.71
C PHE A 30 13.76 -26.90 -9.98
N LYS A 31 14.85 -26.12 -10.15
CA LYS A 31 14.78 -24.71 -10.53
C LYS A 31 14.03 -24.52 -11.86
N TYR A 32 14.36 -25.31 -12.88
CA TYR A 32 13.70 -25.21 -14.19
C TYR A 32 12.23 -25.64 -14.16
N ASP A 33 11.92 -26.75 -13.47
CA ASP A 33 10.56 -27.22 -13.30
C ASP A 33 9.70 -26.20 -12.54
N GLY A 34 10.27 -25.53 -11.53
CA GLY A 34 9.62 -24.45 -10.81
C GLY A 34 9.27 -23.26 -11.70
N MET A 35 10.24 -22.77 -12.49
CA MET A 35 10.00 -21.68 -13.44
C MET A 35 8.92 -22.04 -14.48
N ARG A 36 8.94 -23.29 -14.98
CA ARG A 36 7.93 -23.78 -15.92
C ARG A 36 6.55 -23.86 -15.26
N ALA A 37 6.48 -24.37 -14.03
CA ALA A 37 5.24 -24.47 -13.28
C ALA A 37 4.62 -23.08 -13.03
N GLN A 38 5.44 -22.09 -12.66
CA GLN A 38 5.02 -20.70 -12.48
C GLN A 38 4.41 -20.14 -13.77
N ARG A 39 5.08 -20.30 -14.92
CA ARG A 39 4.56 -19.87 -16.24
C ARG A 39 3.27 -20.58 -16.64
N MET A 40 3.04 -21.80 -16.13
CA MET A 40 1.81 -22.57 -16.36
C MET A 40 0.68 -22.23 -15.37
N GLY A 41 0.88 -21.25 -14.47
CA GLY A 41 -0.11 -20.91 -13.45
C GLY A 41 -0.31 -22.02 -12.41
N ARG A 42 0.75 -22.77 -12.08
CA ARG A 42 0.74 -23.86 -11.09
C ARG A 42 1.58 -23.47 -9.86
N PRO A 43 1.11 -22.52 -9.04
CA PRO A 43 1.93 -21.95 -7.97
C PRO A 43 2.34 -22.98 -6.92
N ASP A 44 1.46 -23.88 -6.48
CA ASP A 44 1.78 -24.90 -5.46
C ASP A 44 2.93 -25.81 -5.91
N TYR A 45 2.95 -26.18 -7.20
CA TYR A 45 4.01 -27.00 -7.75
C TYR A 45 5.30 -26.19 -7.95
N ALA A 46 5.20 -24.92 -8.33
CA ALA A 46 6.34 -24.03 -8.42
C ALA A 46 7.02 -23.84 -7.05
N ILE A 47 6.24 -23.58 -6.00
CA ILE A 47 6.72 -23.49 -4.62
C ILE A 47 7.48 -24.77 -4.25
N LYS A 48 6.84 -25.93 -4.44
CA LYS A 48 7.47 -27.22 -4.14
C LYS A 48 8.82 -27.37 -4.86
N CYS A 49 8.85 -27.13 -6.17
CA CYS A 49 10.07 -27.23 -6.97
C CYS A 49 11.16 -26.29 -6.47
N PHE A 50 10.87 -25.01 -6.23
CA PHE A 50 11.86 -24.07 -5.73
C PHE A 50 12.34 -24.40 -4.31
N THR A 51 11.46 -24.86 -3.43
CA THR A 51 11.85 -25.30 -2.08
C THR A 51 12.80 -26.50 -2.13
N GLU A 52 12.52 -27.50 -2.98
CA GLU A 52 13.40 -28.67 -3.18
C GLU A 52 14.74 -28.26 -3.80
N ALA A 53 14.74 -27.30 -4.74
CA ALA A 53 15.99 -26.72 -5.25
C ALA A 53 16.80 -26.07 -4.13
N LEU A 54 16.18 -25.16 -3.36
CA LEU A 54 16.85 -24.43 -2.28
C LEU A 54 17.30 -25.31 -1.10
N ALA A 55 16.73 -26.51 -0.96
CA ALA A 55 17.20 -27.52 0.00
C ALA A 55 18.51 -28.19 -0.44
N LEU A 56 18.82 -28.21 -1.75
CA LEU A 56 20.06 -28.76 -2.30
C LEU A 56 21.17 -27.70 -2.35
N GLN A 57 20.82 -26.49 -2.75
CA GLN A 57 21.76 -25.39 -2.92
C GLN A 57 21.05 -24.04 -2.68
N GLU A 58 21.62 -23.20 -1.83
CA GLU A 58 21.19 -21.81 -1.73
C GLU A 58 21.56 -21.05 -3.00
N ASP A 59 20.57 -20.40 -3.60
CA ASP A 59 20.71 -19.64 -4.84
C ASP A 59 19.78 -18.43 -4.81
N PHE A 60 20.37 -17.24 -4.91
CA PHE A 60 19.66 -15.97 -4.77
C PHE A 60 18.58 -15.79 -5.84
N GLU A 61 18.87 -16.22 -7.07
CA GLU A 61 17.92 -16.15 -8.19
C GLU A 61 16.71 -17.05 -7.93
N THR A 62 16.94 -18.27 -7.43
CA THR A 62 15.86 -19.20 -7.07
C THR A 62 15.01 -18.69 -5.90
N MET A 63 15.64 -18.05 -4.91
CA MET A 63 14.90 -17.36 -3.83
C MET A 63 14.04 -16.22 -4.38
N SER A 64 14.54 -15.49 -5.39
CA SER A 64 13.79 -14.41 -6.04
C SER A 64 12.56 -14.94 -6.80
N TYR A 65 12.66 -16.10 -7.46
CA TYR A 65 11.50 -16.74 -8.08
C TYR A 65 10.48 -17.21 -7.03
N LEU A 66 10.95 -17.84 -5.95
CA LEU A 66 10.06 -18.32 -4.89
C LEU A 66 9.35 -17.18 -4.16
N SER A 67 10.03 -16.06 -3.86
CA SER A 67 9.42 -14.91 -3.21
C SER A 67 8.29 -14.31 -4.06
N GLN A 68 8.47 -14.23 -5.38
CA GLN A 68 7.41 -13.80 -6.30
C GLN A 68 6.20 -14.72 -6.26
N VAL A 69 6.41 -16.04 -6.23
CA VAL A 69 5.28 -16.98 -6.14
C VAL A 69 4.54 -16.83 -4.81
N TYR A 70 5.26 -16.69 -3.69
CA TYR A 70 4.63 -16.44 -2.39
C TYR A 70 3.79 -15.17 -2.37
N ILE A 71 4.30 -14.07 -2.94
CA ILE A 71 3.55 -12.81 -3.06
C ILE A 71 2.30 -13.03 -3.92
N GLN A 72 2.42 -13.72 -5.05
CA GLN A 72 1.30 -14.01 -5.95
C GLN A 72 0.21 -14.86 -5.29
N THR A 73 0.58 -15.77 -4.39
CA THR A 73 -0.37 -16.62 -3.65
C THR A 73 -0.82 -15.99 -2.32
N ASN A 74 -0.45 -14.75 -2.04
CA ASN A 74 -0.72 -14.07 -0.77
C ASN A 74 -0.15 -14.80 0.47
N ALA A 75 0.92 -15.57 0.28
CA ALA A 75 1.70 -16.22 1.35
C ALA A 75 2.73 -15.21 1.90
N LEU A 76 2.21 -14.14 2.51
CA LEU A 76 3.01 -12.96 2.85
C LEU A 76 4.06 -13.23 3.93
N SER A 77 3.76 -14.10 4.90
CA SER A 77 4.70 -14.47 5.97
C SER A 77 5.92 -15.20 5.39
N GLU A 78 5.69 -16.17 4.52
CA GLU A 78 6.74 -16.93 3.85
C GLU A 78 7.56 -16.04 2.89
N ALA A 79 6.90 -15.11 2.19
CA ALA A 79 7.58 -14.11 1.36
C ALA A 79 8.50 -13.21 2.21
N HIS A 80 8.00 -12.71 3.34
CA HIS A 80 8.74 -11.86 4.27
C HIS A 80 10.00 -12.58 4.77
N GLU A 81 9.85 -13.77 5.36
CA GLU A 81 10.98 -14.54 5.89
C GLU A 81 12.05 -14.83 4.83
N LEU A 82 11.62 -15.16 3.61
CA LEU A 82 12.53 -15.43 2.51
C LEU A 82 13.29 -14.17 2.07
N LEU A 83 12.60 -13.02 1.99
CA LEU A 83 13.21 -11.73 1.63
C LEU A 83 14.18 -11.23 2.70
N GLU A 84 13.92 -11.44 3.99
CA GLU A 84 14.91 -11.17 5.04
C GLU A 84 16.16 -12.04 4.88
N ARG A 85 15.99 -13.32 4.52
CA ARG A 85 17.13 -14.21 4.26
C ARG A 85 17.92 -13.74 3.04
N MET A 86 17.25 -13.32 1.97
CA MET A 86 17.89 -12.70 0.80
C MET A 86 18.67 -11.43 1.18
N ALA A 87 18.09 -10.56 2.02
CA ALA A 87 18.73 -9.33 2.47
C ALA A 87 19.99 -9.58 3.32
N LYS A 88 20.03 -10.69 4.07
CA LYS A 88 21.24 -11.12 4.79
C LYS A 88 22.32 -11.66 3.86
N GLN A 89 21.93 -12.34 2.78
CA GLN A 89 22.85 -12.92 1.80
C GLN A 89 23.49 -11.85 0.90
N GLU A 90 22.70 -10.89 0.42
CA GLU A 90 23.15 -9.78 -0.41
C GLU A 90 22.65 -8.44 0.16
N PRO A 91 23.36 -7.86 1.15
CA PRO A 91 22.97 -6.61 1.80
C PRO A 91 22.98 -5.38 0.90
N ASP A 92 23.63 -5.47 -0.26
CA ASP A 92 23.74 -4.38 -1.24
C ASP A 92 22.74 -4.53 -2.40
N HIS A 93 21.77 -5.46 -2.31
CA HIS A 93 20.76 -5.67 -3.35
C HIS A 93 19.48 -4.85 -3.08
N THR A 94 19.43 -3.61 -3.56
CA THR A 94 18.33 -2.66 -3.35
C THR A 94 16.94 -3.24 -3.60
N SER A 95 16.77 -4.02 -4.68
CA SER A 95 15.44 -4.51 -5.07
C SER A 95 14.86 -5.55 -4.09
N THR A 96 15.70 -6.24 -3.31
CA THR A 96 15.23 -7.11 -2.21
C THR A 96 14.51 -6.26 -1.16
N PHE A 97 15.10 -5.14 -0.75
CA PHE A 97 14.53 -4.25 0.25
C PHE A 97 13.27 -3.53 -0.25
N LEU A 98 13.22 -3.14 -1.53
CA LEU A 98 12.01 -2.59 -2.13
C LEU A 98 10.87 -3.62 -2.12
N THR A 99 11.18 -4.88 -2.45
CA THR A 99 10.20 -5.97 -2.43
C THR A 99 9.74 -6.28 -1.01
N LEU A 100 10.67 -6.31 -0.05
CA LEU A 100 10.36 -6.50 1.38
C LEU A 100 9.45 -5.39 1.90
N ALA A 101 9.73 -4.12 1.59
CA ALA A 101 8.87 -3.00 1.96
C ALA A 101 7.44 -3.16 1.40
N ASN A 102 7.29 -3.61 0.15
CA ASN A 102 5.98 -3.90 -0.42
C ASN A 102 5.25 -5.06 0.28
N VAL A 103 5.97 -6.12 0.67
CA VAL A 103 5.38 -7.22 1.45
C VAL A 103 4.92 -6.73 2.83
N CYS A 104 5.75 -5.95 3.52
CA CYS A 104 5.39 -5.35 4.80
C CYS A 104 4.17 -4.43 4.69
N TYR A 105 4.03 -3.68 3.59
CA TYR A 105 2.83 -2.90 3.31
C TYR A 105 1.57 -3.78 3.23
N LEU A 106 1.63 -4.91 2.51
CA LEU A 106 0.50 -5.85 2.41
C LEU A 106 0.16 -6.52 3.74
N GLN A 107 1.14 -6.61 4.65
CA GLN A 107 0.95 -7.09 6.02
C GLN A 107 0.46 -6.00 6.98
N GLU A 108 0.33 -4.75 6.52
CA GLU A 108 0.08 -3.55 7.34
C GLU A 108 1.16 -3.30 8.41
N ASP A 109 2.35 -3.88 8.27
CA ASP A 109 3.51 -3.61 9.14
C ASP A 109 4.30 -2.41 8.59
N TYR A 110 3.78 -1.22 8.89
CA TYR A 110 4.39 0.02 8.42
C TYR A 110 5.80 0.24 8.99
N GLN A 111 6.11 -0.28 10.19
CA GLN A 111 7.43 -0.12 10.78
C GLN A 111 8.48 -0.95 10.03
N ALA A 112 8.21 -2.23 9.78
CA ALA A 112 9.08 -3.06 8.96
C ALA A 112 9.18 -2.52 7.52
N MET A 113 8.09 -1.97 6.98
CA MET A 113 8.09 -1.30 5.68
C MET A 113 9.07 -0.10 5.64
N ALA A 114 9.03 0.75 6.67
CA ALA A 114 9.93 1.91 6.78
C ALA A 114 11.39 1.48 6.91
N ASP A 115 11.67 0.46 7.72
CA ASP A 115 13.03 -0.05 7.93
C ASP A 115 13.61 -0.64 6.64
N ALA A 116 12.81 -1.42 5.90
CA ALA A 116 13.22 -1.95 4.59
C ALA A 116 13.44 -0.85 3.56
N ALA A 117 12.53 0.14 3.46
CA ALA A 117 12.71 1.26 2.54
C ALA A 117 13.95 2.11 2.89
N GLN A 118 14.24 2.30 4.18
CA GLN A 118 15.44 2.99 4.64
C GLN A 118 16.72 2.23 4.23
N LYS A 119 16.72 0.89 4.30
CA LYS A 119 17.83 0.08 3.78
C LYS A 119 18.01 0.23 2.28
N ALA A 120 16.93 0.26 1.50
CA ALA A 120 17.02 0.53 0.06
C ALA A 120 17.67 1.89 -0.24
N ILE A 121 17.39 2.93 0.56
CA ILE A 121 18.02 4.26 0.43
C ILE A 121 19.51 4.21 0.81
N GLU A 122 19.87 3.48 1.87
CA GLU A 122 21.27 3.30 2.28
C GLU A 122 22.12 2.64 1.17
N THR A 123 21.53 1.70 0.44
CA THR A 123 22.18 1.02 -0.70
C THR A 123 22.21 1.90 -1.95
N GLU A 124 21.12 2.61 -2.25
CA GLU A 124 20.97 3.42 -3.45
C GLU A 124 20.27 4.76 -3.13
N GLU A 125 21.06 5.77 -2.76
CA GLU A 125 20.55 7.11 -2.37
C GLU A 125 19.74 7.80 -3.50
N GLY A 126 19.97 7.43 -4.76
CA GLY A 126 19.23 7.96 -5.92
C GLY A 126 17.88 7.30 -6.19
N ASN A 127 17.46 6.31 -5.40
CA ASN A 127 16.28 5.51 -5.70
C ASN A 127 14.97 6.21 -5.29
N ALA A 128 14.28 6.81 -6.26
CA ALA A 128 13.00 7.52 -6.01
C ALA A 128 11.92 6.60 -5.39
N MET A 129 11.87 5.32 -5.80
CA MET A 129 10.89 4.36 -5.30
C MET A 129 11.12 4.07 -3.81
N ALA A 130 12.37 3.98 -3.35
CA ALA A 130 12.68 3.77 -1.94
C ALA A 130 12.15 4.92 -1.07
N TYR A 131 12.33 6.17 -1.50
CA TYR A 131 11.76 7.33 -0.81
C TYR A 131 10.23 7.36 -0.85
N TYR A 132 9.61 6.97 -1.97
CA TYR A 132 8.16 6.83 -2.06
C TYR A 132 7.62 5.82 -1.06
N LEU A 133 8.23 4.63 -0.99
CA LEU A 133 7.83 3.59 -0.04
C LEU A 133 8.05 4.05 1.41
N LEU A 134 9.14 4.75 1.70
CA LEU A 134 9.35 5.31 3.04
C LEU A 134 8.29 6.37 3.39
N GLY A 135 7.95 7.25 2.45
CA GLY A 135 6.89 8.24 2.62
C GLY A 135 5.52 7.61 2.83
N ARG A 136 5.22 6.53 2.11
CA ARG A 136 4.00 5.73 2.28
C ARG A 136 3.95 5.01 3.62
N ALA A 137 5.06 4.46 4.08
CA ALA A 137 5.17 3.87 5.41
C ALA A 137 4.89 4.89 6.51
N LYS A 138 5.47 6.10 6.40
CA LYS A 138 5.22 7.20 7.35
C LYS A 138 3.77 7.67 7.35
N GLN A 139 3.12 7.71 6.19
CA GLN A 139 1.68 7.98 6.13
C GLN A 139 0.85 6.91 6.85
N GLY A 140 1.20 5.62 6.67
CA GLY A 140 0.56 4.52 7.41
C GLY A 140 0.77 4.58 8.93
N MET A 141 1.86 5.20 9.39
CA MET A 141 2.14 5.49 10.80
C MET A 141 1.50 6.79 11.33
N ASP A 142 0.74 7.50 10.50
CA ASP A 142 0.21 8.84 10.80
C ASP A 142 1.28 9.93 11.02
N ASP A 143 2.50 9.73 10.51
CA ASP A 143 3.58 10.72 10.51
C ASP A 143 3.56 11.52 9.20
N GLY A 144 2.59 12.43 9.09
CA GLY A 144 2.37 13.25 7.89
C GLY A 144 3.58 14.13 7.53
N ILE A 145 4.31 14.64 8.52
CA ILE A 145 5.48 15.51 8.29
C ILE A 145 6.59 14.71 7.59
N MET A 146 6.95 13.54 8.13
CA MET A 146 7.99 12.71 7.52
C MET A 146 7.53 12.12 6.19
N SER A 147 6.23 11.81 6.06
CA SER A 147 5.65 11.38 4.78
C SER A 147 5.90 12.43 3.69
N ILE A 148 5.51 13.68 3.92
CA ILE A 148 5.71 14.79 2.97
C ILE A 148 7.20 14.98 2.65
N ALA A 149 8.09 14.89 3.65
CA ALA A 149 9.52 15.05 3.44
C ALA A 149 10.10 13.99 2.49
N HIS A 150 9.78 12.71 2.72
CA HIS A 150 10.27 11.63 1.87
C HIS A 150 9.63 11.65 0.47
N LEU A 151 8.33 11.95 0.37
CA LEU A 151 7.67 12.08 -0.93
C LEU A 151 8.22 13.25 -1.74
N THR A 152 8.56 14.36 -1.09
CA THR A 152 9.26 15.47 -1.74
C THR A 152 10.60 15.02 -2.33
N LYS A 153 11.38 14.22 -1.59
CA LYS A 153 12.64 13.66 -2.10
C LYS A 153 12.41 12.70 -3.28
N ALA A 154 11.37 11.88 -3.25
CA ALA A 154 10.99 11.00 -4.35
C ALA A 154 10.67 11.80 -5.63
N ILE A 155 9.87 12.87 -5.51
CA ILE A 155 9.49 13.75 -6.63
C ILE A 155 10.70 14.50 -7.20
N VAL A 156 11.63 14.94 -6.33
CA VAL A 156 12.89 15.58 -6.79
C VAL A 156 13.76 14.61 -7.61
N LEU A 157 13.79 13.33 -7.25
CA LEU A 157 14.56 12.30 -7.96
C LEU A 157 13.87 11.84 -9.25
N LYS A 158 12.53 11.82 -9.25
CA LYS A 158 11.69 11.46 -10.39
C LYS A 158 10.54 12.45 -10.51
N ASP A 159 10.69 13.41 -11.42
CA ASP A 159 9.71 14.50 -11.59
C ASP A 159 8.39 14.01 -12.20
N ASP A 160 8.35 12.89 -12.92
CA ASP A 160 7.11 12.29 -13.45
C ASP A 160 6.55 11.19 -12.54
N PHE A 161 6.61 11.40 -11.21
CA PHE A 161 6.14 10.44 -10.22
C PHE A 161 4.75 10.78 -9.68
N THR A 162 3.72 10.50 -10.47
CA THR A 162 2.31 10.78 -10.18
C THR A 162 1.87 10.20 -8.83
N GLU A 163 2.19 8.95 -8.53
CA GLU A 163 1.78 8.29 -7.28
C GLU A 163 2.41 8.95 -6.05
N ALA A 164 3.64 9.46 -6.16
CA ALA A 164 4.27 10.20 -5.08
C ALA A 164 3.62 11.58 -4.87
N ARG A 165 3.22 12.25 -5.95
CA ARG A 165 2.48 13.52 -5.87
C ARG A 165 1.09 13.35 -5.29
N LEU A 166 0.33 12.34 -5.73
CA LEU A 166 -1.00 12.03 -5.19
C LEU A 166 -0.93 11.79 -3.68
N LEU A 167 0.00 10.93 -3.26
CA LEU A 167 0.17 10.60 -1.85
C LEU A 167 0.63 11.82 -1.03
N ARG A 168 1.48 12.68 -1.60
CA ARG A 168 1.91 13.91 -0.93
C ARG A 168 0.75 14.91 -0.81
N ALA A 169 -0.04 15.08 -1.86
CA ALA A 169 -1.23 15.93 -1.85
C ALA A 169 -2.25 15.46 -0.80
N GLU A 170 -2.48 14.15 -0.66
CA GLU A 170 -3.31 13.59 0.42
C GLU A 170 -2.80 13.96 1.82
N ALA A 171 -1.49 13.76 2.07
CA ALA A 171 -0.87 14.10 3.34
C ALA A 171 -0.96 15.62 3.62
N LEU A 172 -0.73 16.46 2.61
CA LEU A 172 -0.84 17.91 2.69
C LEU A 172 -2.28 18.36 2.99
N ILE A 173 -3.29 17.78 2.33
CA ILE A 173 -4.71 18.03 2.62
C ILE A 173 -5.05 17.68 4.06
N LYS A 174 -4.59 16.51 4.55
CA LYS A 174 -4.80 16.11 5.95
C LYS A 174 -4.18 17.11 6.94
N MET A 175 -3.05 17.71 6.56
CA MET A 175 -2.38 18.78 7.32
C MET A 175 -2.91 20.19 7.03
N GLN A 176 -3.96 20.32 6.23
CA GLN A 176 -4.56 21.60 5.81
C GLN A 176 -3.60 22.52 5.03
N GLN A 177 -2.54 21.96 4.43
CA GLN A 177 -1.60 22.64 3.55
C GLN A 177 -2.13 22.64 2.12
N TYR A 178 -3.27 23.29 1.92
CA TYR A 178 -4.03 23.22 0.67
C TYR A 178 -3.31 23.84 -0.52
N LYS A 179 -2.50 24.88 -0.30
CA LYS A 179 -1.78 25.54 -1.40
C LYS A 179 -0.76 24.60 -2.03
N GLU A 180 0.05 23.96 -1.20
CA GLU A 180 1.06 23.00 -1.63
C GLU A 180 0.40 21.75 -2.24
N ALA A 181 -0.74 21.30 -1.70
CA ALA A 181 -1.50 20.20 -2.30
C ALA A 181 -1.99 20.55 -3.72
N THR A 182 -2.47 21.79 -3.94
CA THR A 182 -2.88 22.25 -5.26
C THR A 182 -1.72 22.25 -6.26
N GLU A 183 -0.49 22.60 -5.84
CA GLU A 183 0.68 22.54 -6.74
C GLU A 183 0.93 21.11 -7.26
N ASP A 184 0.78 20.10 -6.40
CA ASP A 184 0.89 18.69 -6.81
C ASP A 184 -0.25 18.25 -7.72
N ILE A 185 -1.48 18.62 -7.37
CA ILE A 185 -2.69 18.29 -8.13
C ILE A 185 -2.63 18.92 -9.54
N ASP A 186 -2.26 20.19 -9.64
CA ASP A 186 -2.14 20.89 -10.91
C ASP A 186 -1.02 20.29 -11.78
N ALA A 187 0.10 19.89 -11.17
CA ALA A 187 1.15 19.20 -11.90
C ALA A 187 0.66 17.88 -12.52
N ILE A 188 -0.13 17.10 -11.79
CA ILE A 188 -0.73 15.85 -12.28
C ILE A 188 -1.72 16.15 -13.41
N LEU A 189 -2.68 17.05 -13.18
CA LEU A 189 -3.76 17.35 -14.13
C LEU A 189 -3.27 18.07 -15.39
N SER A 190 -2.08 18.68 -15.34
CA SER A 190 -1.43 19.22 -16.54
C SER A 190 -0.92 18.14 -17.50
N GLN A 191 -0.61 16.95 -16.97
CA GLN A 191 -0.14 15.80 -17.75
C GLN A 191 -1.32 14.91 -18.16
N ASP A 192 -2.21 14.64 -17.21
CA ASP A 192 -3.43 13.87 -17.42
C ASP A 192 -4.63 14.60 -16.80
N PRO A 193 -5.40 15.36 -17.60
CA PRO A 193 -6.58 16.08 -17.14
C PRO A 193 -7.69 15.19 -16.57
N ASP A 194 -7.67 13.89 -16.91
CA ASP A 194 -8.69 12.91 -16.56
C ASP A 194 -8.23 12.01 -15.40
N GLU A 195 -7.08 12.31 -14.75
CA GLU A 195 -6.61 11.55 -13.59
C GLU A 195 -7.58 11.68 -12.41
N GLU A 196 -8.37 10.62 -12.22
CA GLU A 196 -9.50 10.56 -11.30
C GLU A 196 -9.10 10.92 -9.87
N ALA A 197 -7.99 10.37 -9.38
CA ALA A 197 -7.54 10.61 -8.01
C ALA A 197 -7.20 12.09 -7.78
N ALA A 198 -6.53 12.73 -8.74
CA ALA A 198 -6.18 14.15 -8.64
C ALA A 198 -7.43 15.05 -8.70
N LEU A 199 -8.42 14.71 -9.54
CA LEU A 199 -9.71 15.41 -9.58
C LEU A 199 -10.46 15.31 -8.26
N LEU A 200 -10.50 14.14 -7.63
CA LEU A 200 -11.11 13.97 -6.30
C LEU A 200 -10.36 14.78 -5.23
N LEU A 201 -9.03 14.82 -5.25
CA LEU A 201 -8.26 15.66 -4.32
C LEU A 201 -8.49 17.15 -4.56
N ARG A 202 -8.62 17.59 -5.83
CA ARG A 202 -8.96 18.96 -6.17
C ARG A 202 -10.33 19.36 -5.63
N GLY A 203 -11.32 18.47 -5.75
CA GLY A 203 -12.64 18.64 -5.14
C GLY A 203 -12.54 18.85 -3.63
N LYS A 204 -11.76 18.03 -2.91
CA LYS A 204 -11.56 18.17 -1.45
C LYS A 204 -10.92 19.50 -1.07
N VAL A 205 -9.93 19.96 -1.84
CA VAL A 205 -9.30 21.28 -1.63
C VAL A 205 -10.32 22.42 -1.84
N LYS A 206 -11.13 22.34 -2.90
CA LYS A 206 -12.19 23.33 -3.19
C LYS A 206 -13.27 23.35 -2.10
N GLU A 207 -13.67 22.19 -1.57
CA GLU A 207 -14.57 22.12 -0.42
C GLU A 207 -14.00 22.83 0.81
N ALA A 208 -12.73 22.59 1.13
CA ALA A 208 -12.05 23.25 2.23
C ALA A 208 -11.94 24.77 2.03
N ALA A 209 -11.89 25.23 0.78
CA ALA A 209 -11.94 26.65 0.42
C ALA A 209 -13.37 27.24 0.37
N GLY A 210 -14.42 26.44 0.60
CA GLY A 210 -15.82 26.86 0.52
C GLY A 210 -16.39 26.94 -0.90
N GLN A 211 -15.66 26.47 -1.91
CA GLN A 211 -16.04 26.48 -3.32
C GLN A 211 -16.86 25.23 -3.68
N GLN A 212 -18.02 25.07 -3.03
CA GLN A 212 -18.84 23.84 -3.12
C GLN A 212 -19.31 23.52 -4.53
N GLU A 213 -19.66 24.51 -5.36
CA GLU A 213 -20.11 24.29 -6.75
C GLU A 213 -18.97 23.78 -7.65
N GLU A 214 -17.75 24.28 -7.42
CA GLU A 214 -16.57 23.84 -8.18
C GLU A 214 -16.12 22.44 -7.74
N ALA A 215 -16.26 22.11 -6.46
CA ALA A 215 -16.01 20.76 -5.95
C ALA A 215 -17.03 19.75 -6.52
N GLU A 216 -18.31 20.13 -6.54
CA GLU A 216 -19.37 19.32 -7.15
C GLU A 216 -19.08 19.04 -8.62
N THR A 217 -18.57 20.04 -9.35
CA THR A 217 -18.17 19.87 -10.76
C THR A 217 -17.07 18.83 -10.91
N ASP A 218 -16.03 18.88 -10.07
CA ASP A 218 -14.92 17.91 -10.12
C ASP A 218 -15.39 16.49 -9.78
N TYR A 219 -16.17 16.32 -8.71
CA TYR A 219 -16.67 15.00 -8.31
C TYR A 219 -17.63 14.40 -9.34
N ARG A 220 -18.56 15.21 -9.86
CA ARG A 220 -19.48 14.75 -10.92
C ARG A 220 -18.72 14.33 -12.17
N TYR A 221 -17.68 15.08 -12.54
CA TYR A 221 -16.85 14.71 -13.68
C TYR A 221 -16.22 13.32 -13.50
N VAL A 222 -15.69 13.00 -12.31
CA VAL A 222 -15.16 11.66 -12.04
C VAL A 222 -16.26 10.58 -12.12
N THR A 223 -17.46 10.83 -11.59
CA THR A 223 -18.57 9.85 -11.69
C THR A 223 -19.05 9.62 -13.13
N GLU A 224 -18.93 10.64 -14.01
CA GLU A 224 -19.27 10.53 -15.43
C GLU A 224 -18.16 9.83 -16.22
N LEU A 225 -16.90 10.11 -15.87
CA LEU A 225 -15.71 9.54 -16.48
C LEU A 225 -15.57 8.04 -16.15
N ASN A 226 -15.73 7.68 -14.88
CA ASN A 226 -15.63 6.32 -14.38
C ASN A 226 -16.81 5.97 -13.45
N PRO A 227 -17.86 5.34 -14.00
CA PRO A 227 -19.02 4.88 -13.24
C PRO A 227 -18.75 3.76 -12.22
N PHE A 228 -17.52 3.23 -12.15
CA PHE A 228 -17.12 2.19 -11.20
C PHE A 228 -16.26 2.72 -10.05
N ASN A 229 -16.06 4.04 -9.95
CA ASN A 229 -15.28 4.65 -8.89
C ASN A 229 -16.17 4.91 -7.66
N GLU A 230 -16.18 3.99 -6.69
CA GLU A 230 -16.99 4.11 -5.47
C GLU A 230 -16.60 5.32 -4.61
N GLN A 231 -15.34 5.73 -4.65
CA GLN A 231 -14.82 6.87 -3.90
C GLN A 231 -15.36 8.20 -4.43
N ALA A 232 -15.60 8.30 -5.75
CA ALA A 232 -16.21 9.48 -6.36
C ALA A 232 -17.66 9.67 -5.91
N PHE A 233 -18.45 8.59 -5.90
CA PHE A 233 -19.82 8.61 -5.37
C PHE A 233 -19.84 8.99 -3.88
N LEU A 234 -18.92 8.44 -3.08
CA LEU A 234 -18.78 8.80 -1.67
C LEU A 234 -18.48 10.30 -1.49
N CYS A 235 -17.50 10.85 -2.22
CA CYS A 235 -17.14 12.27 -2.15
C CYS A 235 -18.31 13.18 -2.56
N LEU A 236 -18.98 12.88 -3.67
CA LEU A 236 -20.14 13.65 -4.11
C LEU A 236 -21.30 13.58 -3.11
N GLY A 237 -21.57 12.39 -2.55
CA GLY A 237 -22.61 12.19 -1.54
C GLY A 237 -22.32 12.97 -0.25
N GLN A 238 -21.06 12.98 0.20
CA GLN A 238 -20.62 13.78 1.36
C GLN A 238 -20.83 15.27 1.11
N LEU A 239 -20.49 15.76 -0.07
CA LEU A 239 -20.76 17.15 -0.45
C LEU A 239 -22.27 17.45 -0.45
N TYR A 240 -23.11 16.52 -0.92
CA TYR A 240 -24.57 16.67 -0.91
C TYR A 240 -25.16 16.69 0.50
N ILE A 241 -24.57 15.99 1.47
CA ILE A 241 -24.91 16.16 2.90
C ILE A 241 -24.64 17.60 3.35
N VAL A 242 -23.48 18.17 3.00
CA VAL A 242 -23.12 19.55 3.36
C VAL A 242 -24.10 20.54 2.73
N GLN A 243 -24.50 20.30 1.48
CA GLN A 243 -25.51 21.09 0.76
C GLN A 243 -26.95 20.80 1.20
N LYS A 244 -27.17 19.88 2.14
CA LYS A 244 -28.49 19.43 2.64
C LYS A 244 -29.39 18.76 1.59
N LYS A 245 -28.80 18.24 0.51
CA LYS A 245 -29.43 17.41 -0.53
C LYS A 245 -29.45 15.94 -0.07
N TYR A 246 -30.15 15.66 1.03
CA TYR A 246 -30.06 14.36 1.70
C TYR A 246 -30.57 13.17 0.87
N PRO A 247 -31.71 13.26 0.16
CA PRO A 247 -32.16 12.17 -0.70
C PRO A 247 -31.17 11.83 -1.82
N GLU A 248 -30.56 12.85 -2.44
CA GLU A 248 -29.56 12.69 -3.48
C GLU A 248 -28.26 12.09 -2.91
N ALA A 249 -27.85 12.50 -1.71
CA ALA A 249 -26.71 11.88 -1.03
C ALA A 249 -26.95 10.39 -0.74
N ILE A 250 -28.15 10.01 -0.27
CA ILE A 250 -28.50 8.61 -0.02
C ILE A 250 -28.37 7.79 -1.31
N ALA A 251 -28.89 8.28 -2.43
CA ALA A 251 -28.79 7.59 -3.72
C ALA A 251 -27.33 7.39 -4.16
N LEU A 252 -26.46 8.39 -3.97
CA LEU A 252 -25.03 8.25 -4.27
C LEU A 252 -24.34 7.22 -3.37
N PHE A 253 -24.70 7.15 -2.10
CA PHE A 253 -24.17 6.12 -1.22
C PHE A 253 -24.72 4.72 -1.54
N ASP A 254 -25.95 4.61 -2.05
CA ASP A 254 -26.50 3.36 -2.57
C ASP A 254 -25.63 2.85 -3.73
N GLU A 255 -25.31 3.70 -4.71
CA GLU A 255 -24.41 3.36 -5.83
C GLU A 255 -23.02 2.90 -5.33
N ALA A 256 -22.42 3.64 -4.40
CA ALA A 256 -21.12 3.26 -3.83
C ALA A 256 -21.15 1.88 -3.13
N ILE A 257 -22.26 1.54 -2.46
CA ILE A 257 -22.46 0.25 -1.80
C ILE A 257 -22.76 -0.87 -2.80
N GLU A 258 -23.49 -0.59 -3.88
CA GLU A 258 -23.72 -1.56 -4.96
C GLU A 258 -22.42 -1.95 -5.66
N LEU A 259 -21.53 -0.98 -5.90
CA LEU A 259 -20.19 -1.21 -6.45
C LEU A 259 -19.30 -2.00 -5.48
N ASN A 260 -19.30 -1.61 -4.21
CA ASN A 260 -18.49 -2.24 -3.18
C ASN A 260 -19.31 -2.53 -1.90
N PRO A 261 -19.90 -3.74 -1.79
CA PRO A 261 -20.71 -4.11 -0.63
C PRO A 261 -19.96 -4.14 0.72
N ASN A 262 -18.63 -4.10 0.69
CA ASN A 262 -17.76 -4.06 1.86
C ASN A 262 -17.25 -2.65 2.18
N PHE A 263 -17.76 -1.61 1.51
CA PHE A 263 -17.32 -0.23 1.71
C PHE A 263 -17.92 0.38 2.97
N ALA A 264 -17.32 0.09 4.13
CA ALA A 264 -17.82 0.49 5.45
C ALA A 264 -18.17 2.00 5.56
N GLN A 265 -17.35 2.87 4.95
CA GLN A 265 -17.55 4.32 4.98
C GLN A 265 -18.84 4.75 4.27
N ALA A 266 -19.21 4.10 3.16
CA ALA A 266 -20.44 4.42 2.45
C ALA A 266 -21.69 4.08 3.29
N TYR A 267 -21.67 2.96 4.02
CA TYR A 267 -22.73 2.65 5.00
C TYR A 267 -22.79 3.70 6.11
N HIS A 268 -21.65 4.07 6.70
CA HIS A 268 -21.62 5.10 7.74
C HIS A 268 -22.23 6.43 7.25
N GLU A 269 -21.86 6.86 6.05
CA GLU A 269 -22.33 8.10 5.45
C GLU A 269 -23.80 8.05 5.03
N ARG A 270 -24.28 6.93 4.49
CA ARG A 270 -25.71 6.69 4.23
C ARG A 270 -26.53 6.69 5.51
N GLY A 271 -26.01 6.05 6.56
CA GLY A 271 -26.63 6.06 7.89
C GLY A 271 -26.73 7.46 8.46
N ARG A 272 -25.70 8.30 8.28
CA ARG A 272 -25.72 9.72 8.65
C ARG A 272 -26.80 10.49 7.88
N ALA A 273 -26.90 10.28 6.57
CA ALA A 273 -27.91 10.90 5.73
C ALA A 273 -29.35 10.51 6.15
N LYS A 274 -29.59 9.21 6.37
CA LYS A 274 -30.88 8.68 6.84
C LYS A 274 -31.30 9.29 8.18
N LEU A 275 -30.36 9.41 9.12
CA LEU A 275 -30.61 10.05 10.41
C LEU A 275 -31.04 11.52 10.25
N LEU A 276 -30.37 12.27 9.36
CA LEU A 276 -30.72 13.67 9.07
C LEU A 276 -32.11 13.81 8.42
N THR A 277 -32.59 12.78 7.73
CA THR A 277 -33.96 12.71 7.18
C THR A 277 -35.00 12.12 8.14
N GLY A 278 -34.59 11.69 9.35
CA GLY A 278 -35.48 11.13 10.38
C GLY A 278 -35.67 9.61 10.31
N ASP A 279 -35.03 8.91 9.37
CA ASP A 279 -35.01 7.45 9.31
C ASP A 279 -33.99 6.87 10.32
N THR A 280 -34.40 6.85 11.58
CA THR A 280 -33.57 6.34 12.68
C THR A 280 -33.33 4.84 12.60
N ALA A 281 -34.29 4.08 12.05
CA ALA A 281 -34.19 2.63 11.91
C ALA A 281 -33.18 2.25 10.82
N GLY A 282 -33.30 2.82 9.63
CA GLY A 282 -32.36 2.58 8.54
C GLY A 282 -30.95 3.11 8.85
N SER A 283 -30.84 4.21 9.59
CA SER A 283 -29.55 4.68 10.10
C SER A 283 -28.86 3.67 11.02
N ALA A 284 -29.60 3.10 11.98
CA ALA A 284 -29.05 2.12 12.92
C ALA A 284 -28.59 0.84 12.20
N GLU A 285 -29.31 0.41 11.17
CA GLU A 285 -28.93 -0.73 10.33
C GLU A 285 -27.61 -0.47 9.58
N ASP A 286 -27.50 0.69 8.92
CA ASP A 286 -26.31 1.09 8.18
C ASP A 286 -25.10 1.26 9.10
N MET A 287 -25.27 1.91 10.26
CA MET A 287 -24.21 2.05 11.28
C MET A 287 -23.72 0.68 11.75
N LYS A 288 -24.62 -0.25 12.03
CA LYS A 288 -24.25 -1.62 12.42
C LYS A 288 -23.44 -2.30 11.31
N LYS A 289 -23.88 -2.20 10.06
CA LYS A 289 -23.19 -2.82 8.92
C LYS A 289 -21.80 -2.23 8.71
N GLY A 290 -21.64 -0.91 8.80
CA GLY A 290 -20.34 -0.24 8.72
C GLY A 290 -19.37 -0.73 9.79
N LEU A 291 -19.83 -0.86 11.04
CA LEU A 291 -19.01 -1.36 12.15
C LEU A 291 -18.62 -2.84 11.99
N GLU A 292 -19.51 -3.68 11.45
CA GLU A 292 -19.20 -5.08 11.13
C GLU A 292 -18.10 -5.20 10.06
N LEU A 293 -18.08 -4.29 9.09
CA LEU A 293 -17.12 -4.29 7.98
C LEU A 293 -15.76 -3.70 8.38
N ASN A 294 -15.72 -2.72 9.29
CA ASN A 294 -14.48 -2.15 9.81
C ASN A 294 -14.43 -2.09 11.35
N PRO A 295 -14.11 -3.21 12.03
CA PRO A 295 -14.07 -3.24 13.49
C PRO A 295 -12.98 -2.39 14.12
N LYS A 296 -11.95 -1.97 13.37
CA LYS A 296 -10.86 -1.12 13.91
C LYS A 296 -11.38 0.28 14.28
N GLU A 297 -12.43 0.76 13.61
CA GLU A 297 -13.12 2.02 13.95
C GLU A 297 -13.78 1.93 15.35
N ILE A 298 -14.23 0.73 15.77
CA ILE A 298 -14.82 0.46 17.09
C ILE A 298 -13.82 0.70 18.22
N GLN A 299 -12.54 0.33 18.04
CA GLN A 299 -11.52 0.49 19.10
C GLN A 299 -11.20 1.96 19.38
N GLY A 300 -11.23 2.82 18.36
CA GLY A 300 -11.09 4.27 18.50
C GLY A 300 -12.28 4.92 19.23
N ILE A 301 -13.48 4.36 19.04
CA ILE A 301 -14.71 4.80 19.71
C ILE A 301 -14.74 4.32 21.17
N SER A 302 -14.38 3.08 21.47
CA SER A 302 -14.35 2.56 22.86
C SER A 302 -13.34 3.30 23.75
N GLY A 303 -12.24 3.81 23.18
CA GLY A 303 -11.27 4.64 23.90
C GLY A 303 -11.78 6.04 24.30
N GLN A 304 -12.86 6.52 23.67
CA GLN A 304 -13.46 7.82 23.99
C GLN A 304 -14.63 7.71 24.99
N TYR A 305 -15.25 6.55 25.17
CA TYR A 305 -16.36 6.35 26.11
C TYR A 305 -15.96 5.83 27.50
N ASP A 306 -14.71 5.37 27.68
CA ASP A 306 -14.21 4.89 29.00
C ASP A 306 -13.64 5.99 29.92
N ASN A 307 -13.70 7.27 29.53
CA ASN A 307 -13.17 8.39 30.32
C ASN A 307 -14.18 9.49 30.68
N GLN A 308 -15.38 9.11 31.10
CA GLN A 308 -16.21 9.98 31.96
C GLN A 308 -16.69 9.22 33.20
N PRO A 309 -16.15 9.49 34.40
CA PRO A 309 -16.83 9.06 35.61
C PRO A 309 -18.20 9.77 35.67
N ARG A 310 -19.28 8.98 35.72
CA ARG A 310 -20.60 9.45 36.12
C ARG A 310 -20.50 10.08 37.51
N GLN A 311 -20.33 11.39 37.58
CA GLN A 311 -20.66 12.15 38.78
C GLN A 311 -22.19 12.24 38.84
N THR A 312 -22.79 11.31 39.57
CA THR A 312 -24.14 11.49 40.10
C THR A 312 -24.02 12.41 41.31
N ASP A 313 -24.25 13.71 41.11
CA ASP A 313 -24.53 14.62 42.21
C ASP A 313 -25.89 14.26 42.81
N VAL A 314 -25.86 13.68 44.01
CA VAL A 314 -27.01 13.55 44.89
C VAL A 314 -26.99 14.74 45.84
N LEU A 315 -28.00 15.60 45.71
CA LEU A 315 -28.32 16.71 46.60
C LEU A 315 -28.29 16.27 48.08
N GLY A 316 -27.65 17.08 48.92
CA GLY A 316 -27.66 16.90 50.37
C GLY A 316 -27.17 18.15 51.11
N LEU A 317 -28.12 19.05 51.39
CA LEU A 317 -28.10 20.23 52.29
C LEU A 317 -27.44 21.52 51.79
#